data_AF-A0A9P9IAQ9-F1
#
_entry.id   AF-A0A9P9IAQ9-F1
#
_cell.length_a   1.000
_cell.length_b   1.000
_cell.length_c   1.000
_cell.angle_alpha   90.00
_cell.angle_beta   90.00
_cell.angle_gamma   90.00
#
_symmetry.space_group_name_H-M   'P 1'
#
loop_
_entity.id
_entity.type
_entity.pdbx_description
1 polymer ?
#
loop_
_entity_poly.entity_id
_entity_poly.type
_entity_poly.pdbx_seq_one_letter_code
_entity_poly.pdbx_strand_id
1 'polypeptide(L)'
;FDMKRNSTKICSRCISRDRKRAPNEPYFFSAANNLDFGEVPINLPDLTMVQEMLIAGIHVHVKVLQVRGAQYKYRGHVVHFLRNVGRLFEELPALPEEV
;
A
#
# COMPACT_ATOMS: atom_id res chain seq x y z
N PHE A 1 5.43 -10.53 -4.74
CA PHE A 1 5.20 -10.07 -3.36
C PHE A 1 4.59 -11.24 -2.59
N ASP A 2 5.37 -12.08 -1.92
CA ASP A 2 4.83 -13.29 -1.26
C ASP A 2 4.49 -12.99 0.21
N MET A 3 3.28 -12.44 0.42
CA MET A 3 2.77 -12.11 1.75
C MET A 3 2.07 -13.33 2.36
N LYS A 4 2.84 -14.24 2.96
CA LYS A 4 2.28 -15.40 3.66
C LYS A 4 1.47 -14.97 4.89
N ARG A 5 0.18 -15.29 4.89
CA ARG A 5 -0.79 -15.03 5.96
C ARG A 5 -1.00 -16.28 6.81
N ASN A 6 -1.26 -16.11 8.11
CA ASN A 6 -1.62 -17.20 9.00
C ASN A 6 -3.11 -17.61 8.83
N SER A 7 -3.61 -18.53 9.66
CA SER A 7 -5.01 -18.98 9.66
C SER A 7 -6.01 -17.85 9.88
N THR A 8 -5.62 -16.79 10.60
CA THR A 8 -6.44 -15.58 10.82
C THR A 8 -6.25 -14.53 9.74
N LYS A 9 -5.64 -14.87 8.60
CA LYS A 9 -5.37 -13.98 7.46
C LYS A 9 -4.45 -12.78 7.76
N ILE A 10 -3.68 -12.83 8.86
CA ILE A 10 -2.73 -11.78 9.26
C ILE A 10 -1.30 -12.20 8.84
N CYS A 11 -0.53 -11.27 8.28
CA CYS A 11 0.88 -11.53 7.93
C CYS A 11 1.82 -11.33 9.13
N SER A 12 2.98 -11.99 9.10
CA SER A 12 3.97 -11.96 10.18
C SER A 12 4.44 -10.55 10.57
N ARG A 13 4.51 -9.64 9.60
CA ARG A 13 4.87 -8.23 9.83
C ARG A 13 3.83 -7.50 10.68
N CYS A 14 2.54 -7.70 10.42
CA CYS A 14 1.47 -7.08 11.20
C CYS A 14 1.46 -7.60 12.64
N ILE A 15 1.59 -8.92 12.83
CA ILE A 15 1.70 -9.54 14.16
C ILE A 15 2.88 -8.93 14.95
N SER A 16 4.03 -8.78 14.30
CA SER A 16 5.23 -8.22 14.93
C SER A 16 5.07 -6.76 15.33
N ARG A 17 4.30 -5.99 14.58
CA ARG A 17 3.97 -4.60 14.88
C ARG A 17 3.02 -4.50 16.08
N ASP A 18 1.95 -5.29 16.07
CA ASP A 18 0.94 -5.28 17.13
C ASP A 18 1.46 -5.80 18.47
N ARG A 19 2.53 -6.62 18.47
CA ARG A 19 3.22 -7.01 19.72
C ARG A 19 3.84 -5.84 20.49
N LYS A 20 4.14 -4.72 19.81
CA LYS A 20 4.75 -3.52 20.41
C LYS A 20 3.72 -2.43 20.74
N ARG A 21 2.45 -2.69 20.47
CA ARG A 21 1.32 -1.78 20.67
C ARG A 21 1.11 -1.48 22.15
N ALA A 22 0.78 -0.24 22.48
CA ALA A 22 0.36 0.11 23.83
C ALA A 22 -1.02 -0.52 24.16
N PRO A 23 -1.35 -0.79 25.44
CA PRO A 23 -2.62 -1.42 25.80
C PRO A 23 -3.87 -0.68 25.27
N ASN A 24 -3.79 0.66 25.17
CA ASN A 24 -4.89 1.53 24.74
C ASN A 24 -4.85 1.90 23.24
N GLU A 25 -3.82 1.47 22.50
CA GLU A 25 -3.70 1.75 21.06
C GLU A 25 -4.47 0.68 20.29
N PRO A 26 -5.22 0.97 19.21
CA PRO A 26 -5.91 -0.05 18.42
C PRO A 26 -4.92 -0.94 17.63
N TYR A 27 -5.34 -2.15 17.25
CA TYR A 27 -4.56 -3.00 16.35
C TYR A 27 -4.28 -2.27 15.03
N PHE A 28 -3.14 -2.58 14.39
CA PHE A 28 -2.67 -1.83 13.23
C PHE A 28 -3.68 -1.84 12.08
N PHE A 29 -4.37 -2.96 11.83
CA PHE A 29 -5.52 -3.04 10.94
C PHE A 29 -6.75 -3.46 11.76
N SER A 30 -7.68 -2.54 11.99
CA SER A 30 -8.90 -2.82 12.77
C SER A 30 -10.04 -1.85 12.46
N ALA A 31 -11.26 -2.20 12.87
CA ALA A 31 -12.39 -1.28 12.80
C ALA A 31 -12.17 -0.04 13.69
N ALA A 32 -11.48 -0.20 14.83
CA ALA A 32 -11.24 0.88 15.79
C ALA A 32 -10.37 2.03 15.23
N ASN A 33 -9.57 1.77 14.18
CA ASN A 33 -8.80 2.79 13.48
C ASN A 33 -9.23 3.01 12.02
N ASN A 34 -10.44 2.56 11.66
CA ASN A 34 -10.99 2.67 10.31
C ASN A 34 -10.10 2.04 9.22
N LEU A 35 -9.35 0.99 9.57
CA LEU A 35 -8.51 0.22 8.64
C LEU A 35 -9.02 -1.22 8.48
N ASP A 36 -10.26 -1.47 8.86
CA ASP A 36 -11.02 -2.67 8.51
C ASP A 36 -12.02 -2.29 7.41
N PHE A 37 -11.77 -2.80 6.22
CA PHE A 37 -12.60 -2.54 5.03
C PHE A 37 -13.78 -3.51 4.92
N GLY A 38 -13.92 -4.44 5.86
CA GLY A 38 -14.93 -5.48 5.83
C GLY A 38 -14.65 -6.55 4.79
N GLU A 39 -15.64 -7.40 4.55
CA GLU A 39 -15.58 -8.42 3.50
C GLU A 39 -15.68 -7.78 2.12
N VAL A 40 -15.00 -8.38 1.14
CA VAL A 40 -15.14 -7.95 -0.26
C VAL A 40 -16.57 -8.26 -0.71
N PRO A 41 -17.33 -7.26 -1.19
CA PRO A 41 -18.70 -7.49 -1.65
C PRO A 41 -18.78 -8.55 -2.75
N ILE A 42 -19.80 -9.42 -2.68
CA ILE A 42 -19.95 -10.58 -3.60
C ILE A 42 -20.14 -10.19 -5.08
N ASN A 43 -20.48 -8.93 -5.33
CA ASN A 43 -20.67 -8.37 -6.66
C ASN A 43 -19.37 -7.90 -7.32
N LEU A 44 -18.23 -7.97 -6.64
CA LEU A 44 -16.92 -7.73 -7.26
C LEU A 44 -16.41 -9.01 -7.95
N PRO A 45 -15.93 -8.91 -9.20
CA PRO A 45 -15.30 -10.03 -9.87
C PRO A 45 -13.96 -10.38 -9.19
N ASP A 46 -13.57 -11.65 -9.27
CA ASP A 46 -12.22 -12.08 -8.88
C ASP A 46 -11.17 -11.39 -9.77
N LEU A 47 -10.11 -10.89 -9.15
CA LEU A 47 -9.03 -10.22 -9.85
C LEU A 47 -8.02 -11.24 -10.41
N THR A 48 -7.62 -11.07 -11.66
CA THR A 48 -6.47 -11.80 -12.20
C THR A 48 -5.18 -11.27 -11.56
N MET A 49 -4.10 -12.08 -11.55
CA MET A 49 -2.80 -11.64 -11.03
C MET A 49 -2.32 -10.32 -11.66
N VAL A 50 -2.60 -10.11 -12.96
CA VAL A 50 -2.27 -8.86 -13.66
C VAL A 50 -3.09 -7.69 -13.11
N GLN A 51 -4.40 -7.86 -12.91
CA GLN A 51 -5.27 -6.83 -12.34
C GLN A 51 -4.89 -6.51 -10.88
N GLU A 52 -4.56 -7.52 -10.08
CA GLU A 52 -4.02 -7.33 -8.73
C GLU A 52 -2.74 -6.51 -8.75
N MET A 53 -1.83 -6.80 -9.70
CA MET A 53 -0.59 -6.04 -9.89
C MET A 53 -0.84 -4.60 -10.35
N LEU A 54 -1.81 -4.36 -11.23
CA LEU A 54 -2.18 -3.01 -11.67
C LEU A 54 -2.79 -2.20 -10.52
N ILE A 55 -3.72 -2.79 -9.75
CA ILE A 55 -4.30 -2.16 -8.55
C ILE A 55 -3.22 -1.91 -7.48
N ALA A 56 -2.31 -2.87 -7.27
CA ALA A 56 -1.18 -2.70 -6.36
C ALA A 56 -0.16 -1.65 -6.87
N GLY A 57 0.00 -1.49 -8.17
CA GLY A 57 0.83 -0.45 -8.79
C GLY A 57 0.21 0.95 -8.68
N ILE A 58 -1.13 1.03 -8.67
CA ILE A 58 -1.88 2.25 -8.36
C ILE A 58 -1.74 2.63 -6.86
N HIS A 59 -1.25 1.72 -6.01
CA HIS A 59 -0.78 2.07 -4.67
C HIS A 59 0.44 2.98 -4.78
N VAL A 60 0.21 4.28 -4.57
CA VAL A 60 1.14 5.42 -4.67
C VAL A 60 2.62 5.02 -4.68
N HIS A 61 3.25 5.09 -5.86
CA HIS A 61 4.69 4.90 -5.99
C HIS A 61 5.41 6.13 -5.40
N VAL A 62 5.93 5.97 -4.18
CA VAL A 62 6.64 7.02 -3.45
C VAL A 62 8.13 6.96 -3.79
N LYS A 63 8.65 8.01 -4.42
CA LYS A 63 10.10 8.14 -4.67
C LYS A 63 10.77 8.85 -3.49
N VAL A 64 11.53 8.09 -2.70
CA VAL A 64 12.33 8.62 -1.58
C VAL A 64 13.73 8.96 -2.09
N LEU A 65 14.11 10.24 -2.02
CA LEU A 65 15.43 10.73 -2.47
C LEU A 65 16.17 11.34 -1.29
N GLN A 66 17.44 10.96 -1.10
CA GLN A 66 18.35 11.64 -0.19
C GLN A 66 19.25 12.58 -1.01
N VAL A 67 18.90 13.86 -1.05
CA VAL A 67 19.72 14.87 -1.74
C VAL A 67 20.89 15.27 -0.85
N ARG A 68 22.13 14.96 -1.28
CA ARG A 68 23.34 15.42 -0.57
C ARG A 68 23.58 16.90 -0.89
N GLY A 69 23.70 17.73 0.16
CA GLY A 69 24.27 19.08 0.07
C GLY A 69 23.30 20.27 -0.12
N ALA A 70 21.98 20.07 -0.19
CA ALA A 70 21.05 21.15 -0.54
C ALA A 70 20.05 21.58 0.56
N GLN A 71 20.11 21.03 1.78
CA GLN A 71 19.15 21.38 2.83
C GLN A 71 19.83 21.63 4.17
N TYR A 72 20.43 22.81 4.32
CA TYR A 72 20.90 23.29 5.61
C TYR A 72 19.67 23.53 6.52
N LYS A 73 19.65 22.90 7.70
CA LYS A 73 18.69 23.06 8.82
C LYS A 73 17.35 22.31 8.81
N TYR A 74 16.99 21.52 7.80
CA TYR A 74 15.84 20.60 7.92
C TYR A 74 16.33 19.17 8.17
N ARG A 75 16.11 18.65 9.38
CA ARG A 75 16.24 17.22 9.68
C ARG A 75 14.91 16.54 9.34
N GLY A 76 14.76 16.03 8.12
CA GLY A 76 13.57 15.29 7.71
C GLY A 76 13.76 14.55 6.38
N HIS A 77 13.03 13.45 6.21
CA HIS A 77 12.94 12.75 4.92
C HIS A 77 11.98 13.48 4.00
N VAL A 78 12.40 13.80 2.77
CA VAL A 78 11.52 14.37 1.74
C VAL A 78 10.88 13.25 0.95
N VAL A 79 9.56 13.23 0.94
CA VAL A 79 8.75 12.26 0.22
C VAL A 79 8.16 12.95 -1.01
N HIS A 80 8.57 12.54 -2.21
CA HIS A 80 7.98 13.04 -3.45
C HIS A 80 6.84 12.13 -3.88
N PHE A 81 5.62 12.66 -3.87
CA PHE A 81 4.48 12.06 -4.54
C PHE A 81 4.55 12.37 -6.04
N LEU A 82 4.23 11.38 -6.87
CA LEU A 82 4.12 11.58 -8.31
C LEU A 82 2.99 12.59 -8.58
N ARG A 83 3.37 13.78 -9.06
CA ARG A 83 2.44 14.89 -9.31
C ARG A 83 1.53 14.63 -10.52
N ASN A 84 1.93 13.72 -11.40
CA ASN A 84 1.20 13.37 -12.62
C ASN A 84 1.07 11.85 -12.74
N VAL A 85 0.12 11.28 -12.01
CA VAL A 85 -0.23 9.86 -12.11
C VAL A 85 -0.90 9.52 -13.45
N GLY A 86 -1.55 10.48 -14.10
CA GLY A 86 -2.25 10.30 -15.38
C GLY A 86 -1.34 9.76 -16.49
N ARG A 87 -0.10 10.24 -16.57
CA ARG A 87 0.87 9.76 -17.56
C ARG A 87 1.29 8.30 -17.37
N LEU A 88 1.25 7.81 -16.13
CA LEU A 88 1.50 6.39 -15.82
C LEU A 88 0.32 5.51 -16.25
N PHE A 89 -0.91 6.03 -16.17
CA PHE A 89 -2.10 5.37 -16.72
C PHE A 89 -2.12 5.35 -18.25
N GLU A 90 -1.45 6.28 -18.92
CA GLU A 90 -1.29 6.27 -20.39
C GLU A 90 -0.28 5.22 -20.86
N GLU A 91 0.76 4.92 -20.06
CA GLU A 91 1.79 3.93 -20.39
C GLU A 91 1.40 2.50 -20.00
N LEU A 92 0.48 2.35 -19.04
CA LEU A 92 -0.07 1.06 -18.65
C LEU A 92 -1.30 0.73 -19.51
N PRO A 93 -1.43 -0.52 -19.99
CA PRO A 93 -2.64 -0.95 -20.68
C PRO A 93 -3.84 -0.69 -19.78
N ALA A 94 -4.80 0.06 -20.32
CA ALA A 94 -6.00 0.48 -19.61
C ALA A 94 -6.94 -0.72 -19.41
N LEU A 95 -6.83 -1.71 -20.28
CA LEU A 95 -7.62 -2.93 -20.27
C LEU A 95 -6.73 -4.17 -20.14
N PRO A 96 -7.17 -5.22 -19.42
CA PRO A 96 -6.44 -6.48 -19.32
C PRO A 96 -6.18 -7.16 -20.67
N GLU A 97 -7.02 -6.88 -21.66
CA GLU A 97 -6.93 -7.43 -23.02
C GLU A 97 -5.81 -6.79 -23.86
N GLU A 98 -5.22 -5.68 -23.39
CA GLU A 98 -4.13 -4.97 -24.05
C GLU A 98 -2.74 -5.45 -23.60
N VAL A 99 -2.67 -6.48 -22.72
CA VAL A 99 -1.44 -7.13 -22.22
C VAL A 99 -1.17 -8.46 -22.92
#